data_AF-A0A0C2H4H3-F1
#
_entry.id   AF-A0A0C2H4H3-F1
#
_cell.length_a   1.000
_cell.length_b   1.000
_cell.length_c   1.000
_cell.angle_alpha   90.00
_cell.angle_beta   90.00
_cell.angle_gamma   90.00
#
_symmetry.space_group_name_H-M   'P 1'
#
loop_
_entity.id
_entity.type
_entity.pdbx_description
1 polymer ?
#
loop_
_entity_poly.entity_id
_entity_poly.type
_entity_poly.pdbx_seq_one_letter_code
_entity_poly.pdbx_strand_id
1 'polypeptide(L)'
;MGTEQLTQFNNSRWDVVAGHLPSASSALNLLHWAQVLRFHELRKFDYGEVRNMDVYGQKQPSLFNITRITTPMFLFWSSDDTLAPDTDVREHIINKLGNALKGSFALAHFTHIDFILGLRATEDVYKPIVRLIYNDLAERAIVWWIVEVNRKNFSWMWEE
;
A
#
# COMPACT_ATOMS: atom_id res chain seq x y z
N MET A 1 0.70 -18.99 9.34
CA MET A 1 -0.41 -18.02 9.31
C MET A 1 -1.38 -18.40 10.42
N GLY A 2 -1.58 -17.55 11.43
CA GLY A 2 -2.66 -17.74 12.41
C GLY A 2 -2.29 -17.74 13.90
N THR A 3 -1.53 -16.75 14.40
CA THR A 3 -1.40 -16.52 15.85
C THR A 3 -1.40 -15.04 16.22
N GLU A 4 -2.03 -14.17 15.43
CA GLU A 4 -2.22 -12.78 15.83
C GLU A 4 -3.27 -12.73 16.95
N GLN A 5 -2.86 -12.27 18.14
CA GLN A 5 -3.81 -11.97 19.20
C GLN A 5 -4.53 -10.66 18.86
N LEU A 6 -5.83 -10.76 18.62
CA LEU A 6 -6.70 -9.61 18.34
C LEU A 6 -6.99 -8.80 19.61
N THR A 7 -5.96 -8.11 20.11
CA THR A 7 -6.03 -7.34 21.36
C THR A 7 -6.78 -6.03 21.22
N GLN A 8 -6.93 -5.51 19.99
CA GLN A 8 -7.63 -4.25 19.71
C GLN A 8 -9.01 -4.45 19.06
N PHE A 9 -9.57 -5.66 19.07
CA PHE A 9 -10.84 -5.94 18.40
C PHE A 9 -12.05 -5.70 19.32
N ASN A 10 -13.13 -5.10 18.79
CA ASN A 10 -14.40 -5.00 19.50
C ASN A 10 -15.16 -6.34 19.46
N ASN A 11 -15.01 -7.14 20.52
CA ASN A 11 -15.63 -8.47 20.61
C ASN A 11 -17.17 -8.46 20.47
N SER A 12 -17.86 -7.37 20.82
CA SER A 12 -19.31 -7.22 20.63
C SER A 12 -19.71 -7.01 19.15
N ARG A 13 -18.75 -6.97 18.22
CA ARG A 13 -18.96 -6.84 16.77
C ARG A 13 -18.47 -8.06 16.00
N TRP A 14 -18.05 -9.13 16.69
CA TRP A 14 -17.55 -10.34 16.05
C TRP A 14 -18.58 -10.96 15.10
N ASP A 15 -19.85 -10.94 15.48
CA ASP A 15 -20.99 -11.42 14.67
C ASP A 15 -21.06 -10.71 13.31
N VAL A 16 -20.92 -9.39 13.30
CA VAL A 16 -20.93 -8.58 12.08
C VAL A 16 -19.72 -8.93 11.22
N VAL A 17 -18.54 -9.02 11.81
CA VAL A 17 -17.28 -9.27 11.07
C VAL A 17 -17.28 -10.68 10.47
N ALA A 18 -17.62 -11.70 11.26
CA ALA A 18 -17.71 -13.08 10.79
C ALA A 18 -18.82 -13.29 9.74
N GLY A 19 -19.89 -12.49 9.81
CA GLY A 19 -20.95 -12.50 8.80
C GLY A 19 -20.55 -11.92 7.44
N HIS A 20 -19.45 -11.17 7.36
CA HIS A 20 -19.01 -10.47 6.14
C HIS A 20 -17.60 -10.88 5.67
N LEU A 21 -16.78 -11.48 6.53
CA LEU A 21 -15.43 -11.94 6.22
C LEU A 21 -15.31 -13.47 6.39
N PRO A 22 -14.63 -14.16 5.46
CA PRO A 22 -13.98 -13.62 4.27
C PRO A 22 -15.00 -13.26 3.17
N SER A 23 -14.74 -12.19 2.44
CA SER A 23 -15.39 -11.98 1.13
C SER A 23 -14.77 -12.94 0.11
N ALA A 24 -15.57 -13.39 -0.85
CA ALA A 24 -15.13 -14.36 -1.84
C ALA A 24 -13.92 -13.87 -2.66
N SER A 25 -13.00 -14.80 -2.96
CA SER A 25 -11.87 -14.60 -3.87
C SER A 25 -11.73 -15.83 -4.79
N SER A 26 -10.99 -15.70 -5.90
CA SER A 26 -10.83 -16.81 -6.84
C SER A 26 -9.77 -17.81 -6.36
N ALA A 27 -9.94 -19.09 -6.73
CA ALA A 27 -8.92 -20.11 -6.48
C ALA A 27 -7.57 -19.75 -7.13
N LEU A 28 -7.58 -19.05 -8.27
CA LEU A 28 -6.37 -18.54 -8.92
C LEU A 28 -5.64 -17.52 -8.06
N ASN A 29 -6.36 -16.65 -7.34
CA ASN A 29 -5.74 -15.67 -6.44
C ASN A 29 -5.07 -16.38 -5.24
N LEU A 30 -5.74 -17.37 -4.64
CA LEU A 30 -5.15 -18.18 -3.56
C LEU A 30 -3.91 -18.95 -4.04
N LEU A 31 -3.95 -19.51 -5.25
CA LEU A 31 -2.81 -20.18 -5.85
C LEU A 31 -1.66 -19.19 -6.13
N HIS A 32 -1.96 -17.94 -6.52
CA HIS A 32 -0.94 -16.91 -6.70
C HIS A 32 -0.22 -16.58 -5.39
N TRP A 33 -0.97 -16.43 -4.30
CA TRP A 33 -0.38 -16.24 -2.97
C TRP A 33 0.53 -17.41 -2.58
N ALA A 34 0.12 -18.64 -2.86
CA ALA A 34 0.97 -19.81 -2.64
C ALA A 34 2.26 -19.78 -3.50
N GLN A 35 2.20 -19.28 -4.74
CA GLN A 35 3.38 -19.07 -5.57
C GLN A 35 4.32 -18.01 -4.98
N VAL A 36 3.78 -16.88 -4.51
CA VAL A 36 4.57 -15.83 -3.86
C VAL A 36 5.29 -16.39 -2.63
N LEU A 37 4.60 -17.15 -1.78
CA LEU A 37 5.22 -17.79 -0.61
C LEU A 37 6.26 -18.85 -0.98
N ARG A 38 6.04 -19.59 -2.08
CA ARG A 38 6.96 -20.64 -2.54
C ARG A 38 8.25 -20.08 -3.16
N PHE A 39 8.13 -19.01 -3.94
CA PHE A 39 9.25 -18.46 -4.71
C PHE A 39 9.91 -17.26 -4.03
N HIS A 40 9.27 -16.67 -3.01
CA HIS A 40 9.71 -15.42 -2.37
C HIS A 40 9.93 -14.27 -3.39
N GLU A 41 9.10 -14.25 -4.43
CA GLU A 41 9.19 -13.31 -5.54
C GLU A 41 7.84 -12.65 -5.80
N LEU A 42 7.83 -11.32 -5.87
CA LEU A 42 6.68 -10.57 -6.36
C LEU A 42 6.70 -10.60 -7.90
N ARG A 43 5.96 -11.54 -8.48
CA ARG A 43 5.89 -11.77 -9.93
C ARG A 43 4.48 -12.02 -10.43
N LYS A 44 4.26 -11.91 -11.74
CA LYS A 44 2.96 -12.27 -12.35
C LYS A 44 2.60 -13.73 -12.05
N PHE A 45 1.31 -14.06 -12.08
CA PHE A 45 0.86 -15.43 -11.85
C PHE A 45 1.55 -16.40 -12.81
N ASP A 46 2.05 -17.51 -12.27
CA ASP A 46 2.72 -18.54 -13.05
C ASP A 46 1.71 -19.61 -13.49
N TYR A 47 1.36 -19.62 -14.78
CA TYR A 47 0.46 -20.61 -15.36
C TYR A 47 1.18 -21.91 -15.76
N GLY A 48 2.51 -21.99 -15.59
CA GLY A 48 3.37 -23.01 -16.21
C GLY A 48 3.83 -22.61 -17.62
N GLU A 49 4.97 -23.15 -18.07
CA GLU A 49 5.70 -22.65 -19.25
C GLU A 49 4.85 -22.50 -20.52
N VAL A 50 4.03 -23.51 -20.84
CA VAL A 50 3.20 -23.53 -22.06
C VAL A 50 2.22 -22.35 -22.03
N ARG A 51 1.45 -22.24 -20.95
CA ARG A 51 0.43 -21.20 -20.84
C ARG A 51 1.04 -19.82 -20.57
N ASN A 52 2.21 -19.74 -19.96
CA ASN A 52 2.96 -18.49 -19.83
C ASN A 52 3.42 -17.98 -21.21
N MET A 53 3.83 -18.86 -22.13
CA MET A 53 4.11 -18.45 -23.51
C MET A 53 2.87 -17.88 -24.18
N ASP A 54 1.70 -18.52 -24.01
CA ASP A 54 0.45 -18.04 -24.60
C ASP A 54 0.00 -16.70 -24.01
N VAL A 55 0.11 -16.51 -22.69
CA VAL A 55 -0.40 -15.33 -21.97
C VAL A 55 0.60 -14.16 -21.96
N TYR A 56 1.89 -14.46 -21.85
CA TYR A 56 2.95 -13.46 -21.64
C TYR A 56 3.97 -13.40 -22.78
N GLY A 57 3.99 -14.36 -23.71
CA GLY A 57 5.04 -14.47 -24.73
C GLY A 57 6.40 -14.93 -24.20
N GLN A 58 6.46 -15.39 -22.94
CA GLN A 58 7.69 -15.85 -22.28
C GLN A 58 7.39 -16.99 -21.31
N LYS A 59 8.31 -17.95 -21.17
CA LYS A 59 8.10 -19.16 -20.34
C LYS A 59 7.97 -18.89 -18.86
N GLN A 60 8.70 -17.88 -18.37
CA GLN A 60 8.73 -17.49 -16.95
C GLN A 60 7.98 -16.17 -16.77
N PRO A 61 7.13 -16.01 -15.76
CA PRO A 61 6.45 -14.74 -15.52
C PRO A 61 7.43 -13.65 -15.11
N SER A 62 7.20 -12.42 -15.56
CA SER A 62 8.04 -11.27 -15.22
C SER A 62 7.86 -10.84 -13.75
N LEU A 63 8.96 -10.43 -13.10
CA LEU A 63 8.94 -9.79 -11.79
C LEU A 63 8.29 -8.41 -11.83
N PHE A 64 7.61 -8.02 -10.75
CA PHE A 64 7.17 -6.66 -10.53
C PHE A 64 8.31 -5.82 -9.96
N ASN A 65 8.67 -4.74 -10.65
CA ASN A 65 9.73 -3.86 -10.20
C ASN A 65 9.15 -2.67 -9.40
N ILE A 66 9.21 -2.79 -8.07
CA ILE A 66 8.71 -1.79 -7.11
C ILE A 66 9.41 -0.44 -7.26
N THR A 67 10.67 -0.40 -7.70
CA THR A 67 11.44 0.85 -7.92
C THR A 67 10.85 1.72 -9.03
N ARG A 68 9.95 1.19 -9.87
CA ARG A 68 9.26 1.94 -10.93
C ARG A 68 8.03 2.69 -10.43
N ILE A 69 7.62 2.50 -9.18
CA ILE A 69 6.50 3.24 -8.61
C ILE A 69 6.97 4.67 -8.35
N THR A 70 6.29 5.64 -8.96
CA THR A 70 6.60 7.08 -8.83
C THR A 70 5.51 7.84 -8.07
N THR A 71 4.34 7.22 -7.86
CA THR A 71 3.22 7.83 -7.14
C THR A 71 3.64 8.12 -5.70
N PRO A 72 3.44 9.35 -5.18
CA PRO A 72 3.68 9.67 -3.78
C PRO A 72 2.84 8.78 -2.85
N MET A 73 3.48 8.14 -1.87
CA MET A 73 2.84 7.20 -0.95
C MET A 73 3.26 7.46 0.49
N PHE A 74 2.31 7.26 1.40
CA PHE A 74 2.52 7.20 2.83
C PHE A 74 2.22 5.78 3.30
N LEU A 75 3.12 5.20 4.08
CA LEU A 75 3.03 3.80 4.50
C LEU A 75 2.79 3.71 6.00
N PHE A 76 1.70 3.05 6.40
CA PHE A 76 1.44 2.65 7.78
C PHE A 76 1.71 1.15 7.88
N TRP A 77 2.47 0.72 8.88
CA TRP A 77 2.87 -0.68 9.05
C TRP A 77 3.16 -1.00 10.52
N SER A 78 3.27 -2.27 10.87
CA SER A 78 3.60 -2.72 12.23
C SER A 78 4.55 -3.91 12.20
N SER A 79 5.38 -4.05 13.23
CA SER A 79 6.17 -5.27 13.45
C SER A 79 5.33 -6.47 13.89
N ASP A 80 4.12 -6.20 14.38
CA ASP A 80 3.25 -7.22 14.97
C ASP A 80 2.27 -7.79 13.91
N ASP A 81 2.38 -7.31 12.65
CA ASP A 81 1.66 -7.82 11.47
C ASP A 81 2.42 -9.02 10.88
N THR A 82 1.84 -10.20 11.03
CA THR A 82 2.38 -11.47 10.55
C THR A 82 2.05 -11.76 9.09
N LEU A 83 1.09 -11.05 8.49
CA LEU A 83 0.76 -11.17 7.07
C LEU A 83 1.62 -10.25 6.20
N ALA A 84 2.03 -9.11 6.75
CA ALA A 84 3.03 -8.20 6.19
C ALA A 84 4.20 -8.02 7.17
N PRO A 85 5.09 -9.02 7.29
CA PRO A 85 6.21 -8.98 8.24
C PRO A 85 7.10 -7.74 8.07
N ASP A 86 7.72 -7.30 9.17
CA ASP A 86 8.57 -6.12 9.19
C ASP A 86 9.75 -6.22 8.20
N THR A 87 10.30 -7.42 8.03
CA THR A 87 11.38 -7.71 7.07
C THR A 87 10.93 -7.41 5.65
N ASP A 88 9.76 -7.91 5.24
CA ASP A 88 9.23 -7.73 3.88
C ASP A 88 8.91 -6.25 3.63
N VAL A 89 8.30 -5.57 4.62
CA VAL A 89 8.00 -4.14 4.54
C VAL A 89 9.30 -3.33 4.39
N ARG A 90 10.31 -3.57 5.21
CA ARG A 90 11.57 -2.81 5.16
C ARG A 90 12.35 -3.09 3.88
N GLU A 91 12.58 -4.36 3.56
CA GLU A 91 13.47 -4.77 2.49
C GLU A 91 12.85 -4.66 1.10
N HIS A 92 11.54 -4.85 0.98
CA HIS A 92 10.87 -4.90 -0.32
C HIS A 92 9.99 -3.69 -0.61
N ILE A 93 9.56 -2.94 0.40
CA ILE A 93 8.77 -1.72 0.20
C ILE A 93 9.62 -0.48 0.50
N ILE A 94 10.00 -0.25 1.76
CA ILE A 94 10.67 1.00 2.18
C ILE A 94 11.97 1.24 1.41
N ASN A 95 12.85 0.24 1.37
CA ASN A 95 14.15 0.37 0.70
C ASN A 95 14.05 0.51 -0.84
N LYS A 96 12.94 0.07 -1.44
CA LYS A 96 12.79 0.05 -2.92
C LYS A 96 11.99 1.22 -3.47
N LEU A 97 11.12 1.86 -2.67
CA LEU A 97 10.26 2.93 -3.14
C LEU A 97 10.97 4.27 -3.36
N GLY A 98 12.13 4.48 -2.73
CA GLY A 98 12.91 5.71 -2.89
C GLY A 98 12.07 6.97 -2.71
N ASN A 99 12.10 7.87 -3.69
CA ASN A 99 11.41 9.17 -3.66
C ASN A 99 9.87 9.07 -3.67
N ALA A 100 9.31 7.92 -4.03
CA ALA A 100 7.86 7.71 -3.98
C ALA A 100 7.36 7.64 -2.53
N LEU A 101 8.18 7.16 -1.59
CA LEU A 101 7.81 7.10 -0.18
C LEU A 101 7.97 8.48 0.48
N LYS A 102 6.84 9.11 0.81
CA LYS A 102 6.79 10.43 1.46
C LYS A 102 6.76 10.36 2.99
N GLY A 103 6.34 9.23 3.54
CA GLY A 103 6.40 8.99 4.98
C GLY A 103 6.15 7.52 5.31
N SER A 104 6.77 7.07 6.40
CA SER A 104 6.62 5.71 6.93
C SER A 104 6.31 5.80 8.42
N PHE A 105 5.20 5.18 8.83
CA PHE A 105 4.65 5.25 10.17
C PHE A 105 4.54 3.84 10.75
N ALA A 106 5.47 3.48 11.62
CA ALA A 106 5.45 2.22 12.34
C ALA A 106 4.51 2.34 13.56
N LEU A 107 3.44 1.55 13.59
CA LEU A 107 2.48 1.50 14.69
C LEU A 107 2.80 0.33 15.60
N ALA A 108 2.90 0.59 16.90
CA ALA A 108 3.14 -0.46 17.90
C ALA A 108 1.84 -1.24 18.20
N HIS A 109 1.96 -2.57 18.26
CA HIS A 109 0.88 -3.49 18.65
C HIS A 109 -0.31 -3.54 17.70
N PHE A 110 -0.07 -3.27 16.41
CA PHE A 110 -1.06 -3.43 15.35
C PHE A 110 -0.86 -4.78 14.65
N THR A 111 -1.87 -5.63 14.73
CA THR A 111 -1.98 -6.84 13.90
C THR A 111 -2.52 -6.46 12.51
N HIS A 112 -2.54 -7.40 11.55
CA HIS A 112 -2.91 -7.10 10.17
C HIS A 112 -4.31 -6.47 10.06
N ILE A 113 -5.25 -6.97 10.85
CA ILE A 113 -6.64 -6.51 10.82
C ILE A 113 -6.85 -5.21 11.61
N ASP A 114 -5.94 -4.84 12.51
CA ASP A 114 -6.11 -3.66 13.37
C ASP A 114 -6.09 -2.35 12.59
N PHE A 115 -5.45 -2.32 11.41
CA PHE A 115 -5.52 -1.17 10.50
C PHE A 115 -6.95 -0.89 10.01
N ILE A 116 -7.84 -1.88 10.04
CA ILE A 116 -9.24 -1.79 9.59
C ILE A 116 -10.21 -1.80 10.77
N LEU A 117 -9.98 -2.66 11.78
CA LEU A 117 -10.94 -2.96 12.84
C LEU A 117 -10.43 -2.65 14.25
N GLY A 118 -9.18 -2.19 14.37
CA GLY A 118 -8.57 -1.89 15.67
C GLY A 118 -9.26 -0.70 16.34
N LEU A 119 -9.52 -0.81 17.64
CA LEU A 119 -10.13 0.26 18.43
C LEU A 119 -9.33 1.57 18.37
N ARG A 120 -8.01 1.51 18.16
CA ARG A 120 -7.14 2.68 18.00
C ARG A 120 -7.02 3.19 16.57
N ALA A 121 -7.52 2.47 15.56
CA ALA A 121 -7.32 2.80 14.16
C ALA A 121 -7.80 4.21 13.79
N THR A 122 -8.86 4.70 14.45
CA THR A 122 -9.35 6.07 14.26
C THR A 122 -8.30 7.12 14.59
N GLU A 123 -7.63 7.00 15.73
CA GLU A 123 -6.63 7.98 16.19
C GLU A 123 -5.28 7.78 15.51
N ASP A 124 -4.87 6.52 15.34
CA ASP A 124 -3.50 6.17 14.94
C ASP A 124 -3.33 6.00 13.41
N VAL A 125 -4.42 5.80 12.67
CA VAL A 125 -4.40 5.59 11.21
C VAL A 125 -5.27 6.62 10.50
N TYR A 126 -6.57 6.67 10.79
CA TYR A 126 -7.53 7.42 9.97
C TYR A 126 -7.37 8.94 10.08
N LYS A 127 -7.29 9.49 11.30
CA LYS A 127 -7.03 10.91 11.50
C LYS A 127 -5.68 11.35 10.90
N PRO A 128 -4.56 10.61 11.07
CA PRO A 128 -3.32 10.87 10.34
C PRO A 128 -3.48 10.89 8.82
N ILE A 129 -4.15 9.90 8.23
CA ILE A 129 -4.41 9.87 6.78
C ILE A 129 -5.16 11.13 6.33
N VAL A 130 -6.23 11.50 7.03
CA VAL A 130 -7.02 12.70 6.73
C VAL A 130 -6.15 13.96 6.79
N ARG A 131 -5.29 14.08 7.82
CA ARG A 131 -4.34 15.21 7.92
C ARG A 131 -3.33 15.24 6.78
N LEU A 132 -2.77 14.09 6.39
CA LEU A 132 -1.84 14.00 5.27
C LEU A 132 -2.49 14.44 3.95
N ILE A 133 -3.75 14.03 3.72
CA ILE A 133 -4.53 14.47 2.55
C ILE A 133 -4.74 15.99 2.57
N TYR A 134 -5.18 16.56 3.69
CA TYR A 134 -5.37 18.01 3.79
C TYR A 134 -4.08 18.80 3.56
N ASN A 135 -2.95 18.32 4.10
CA ASN A 135 -1.66 18.95 3.90
C ASN A 135 -1.23 18.90 2.42
N ASP A 136 -1.36 17.75 1.75
CA ASP A 136 -1.04 17.63 0.31
C ASP A 136 -1.93 18.55 -0.54
N LEU A 137 -3.23 18.65 -0.24
CA LEU A 137 -4.14 19.56 -0.94
C LEU A 137 -3.76 21.03 -0.73
N ALA A 138 -3.39 21.41 0.50
CA ALA A 138 -2.97 22.77 0.81
C ALA A 138 -1.65 23.14 0.12
N GLU A 139 -0.66 22.25 0.13
CA GLU A 139 0.62 22.44 -0.56
C GLU A 139 0.41 22.64 -2.07
N ARG A 140 -0.43 21.81 -2.70
CA ARG A 140 -0.74 21.94 -4.13
C ARG A 140 -1.46 23.24 -4.45
N ALA A 141 -2.35 23.71 -3.58
CA ALA A 141 -3.05 24.99 -3.76
C ALA A 141 -2.09 26.18 -3.68
N ILE A 142 -1.13 26.16 -2.73
CA ILE A 142 -0.09 27.18 -2.60
C ILE A 142 0.81 27.20 -3.84
N VAL A 143 1.29 26.03 -4.28
CA VAL A 143 2.11 25.92 -5.49
C VAL A 143 1.36 26.44 -6.71
N TRP A 144 0.08 26.07 -6.86
CA TRP A 144 -0.78 26.59 -7.93
C TRP A 144 -0.89 28.11 -7.89
N TRP A 145 -1.12 28.69 -6.71
CA TRP A 145 -1.23 30.13 -6.55
C TRP A 145 0.07 30.85 -6.92
N ILE A 146 1.23 30.34 -6.47
CA ILE A 146 2.56 30.89 -6.81
C ILE A 146 2.80 30.85 -8.32
N VAL A 147 2.52 29.71 -8.97
CA VAL A 147 2.70 29.56 -10.42
C VAL A 147 1.81 30.53 -11.18
N GLU A 148 0.54 30.68 -10.78
CA GLU A 148 -0.39 31.58 -11.47
C GLU A 148 -0.04 33.06 -11.28
N VAL A 149 0.40 33.46 -10.07
CA VAL A 149 0.88 34.83 -9.82
C VAL A 149 2.14 35.13 -10.65
N ASN A 150 3.11 34.21 -10.70
CA ASN A 150 4.29 34.38 -11.53
C ASN A 150 3.93 34.44 -13.04
N ARG A 151 3.01 33.58 -13.51
CA ARG A 151 2.55 33.61 -14.91
C ARG A 151 1.97 34.97 -15.32
N LYS A 152 1.18 35.60 -14.45
CA LYS A 152 0.60 36.94 -14.68
C LYS A 152 1.64 38.06 -14.57
N ASN A 153 2.62 37.91 -13.67
CA ASN A 153 3.68 38.90 -13.48
C ASN A 153 4.80 38.84 -14.52
N PHE A 154 4.76 37.93 -15.50
CA PHE A 154 5.77 37.85 -16.57
C PHE A 154 5.19 37.91 -18.00
N SER A 155 3.87 38.06 -18.17
CA SER A 155 3.25 38.15 -19.51
C SER A 155 3.55 39.44 -20.28
N TRP A 156 4.04 40.48 -19.59
CA TRP A 156 4.38 41.80 -20.11
C TRP A 156 5.88 41.94 -20.44
N MET A 157 6.69 40.90 -20.19
CA MET A 157 8.15 40.94 -20.37
C MET A 157 8.62 40.48 -21.76
N TRP A 158 7.68 40.12 -22.65
CA TRP A 158 7.97 39.60 -24.00
C TRP A 158 7.06 40.22 -25.09
N GLU A 159 6.40 41.34 -24.81
CA GLU A 159 5.69 42.15 -25.80
C GLU A 159 6.55 43.35 -26.23
N GLU A 160 7.63 43.10 -26.99
CA GLU A 160 8.35 44.10 -27.80
C GLU A 160 8.79 43.50 -29.14
#